data_AF-A0A3M7GWJ7-F1
#
_entry.id   AF-A0A3M7GWJ7-F1
#
_cell.length_a   1.000
_cell.length_b   1.000
_cell.length_c   1.000
_cell.angle_alpha   90.00
_cell.angle_beta   90.00
_cell.angle_gamma   90.00
#
_symmetry.space_group_name_H-M   'P 1'
#
loop_
_entity.id
_entity.type
_entity.pdbx_description
1 polymer ?
#
loop_
_entity_poly.entity_id
_entity_poly.type
_entity_poly.pdbx_seq_one_letter_code
_entity_poly.pdbx_strand_id
1 'polypeptide(L)'
;MTKLSAAAIAAFAGIASARQCQNLTIPVELSARNGNFPGQEVTETDIEVTNFILNLSQQGNNYTEQVLDGYNTISGSYDIAATYCQPDNGPANVLQVLTHGIGFDRSYWDVPFNYPNYSYVADAVDKQGYSTFAWDRLGIGMSSHGDPIKEIQAYLEVDALRALTEKLREGSISGIDNKFNTVVHVGHSFGSEHSYLLTAKYPDLSDGIVLTGFSRNGSFLPFFELGGNFVDVPSAGIDGYSHGYLAAGDESAVQTNFFSPGSFPPEFLTFATNNGQPVTLGELLTIAGEIAVPNTFCGPVLVITGERDVPYCGGDCLAAAGTGYDNIPAKVQEGFPNTEITVDIVAGAGHGLNFEYSHPETYSSIFSFLSDNGLGADSEGISKNCQPGSADQNEDGKGHGQGWGHGWGGWPGHHGGKGGPWSFKGFQA
;
A
#
# COMPACT_ATOMS: atom_id res chain seq x y z
N MET A 1 -5.49 -66.67 -29.94
CA MET A 1 -6.43 -65.54 -30.06
C MET A 1 -6.48 -64.84 -28.71
N THR A 2 -5.62 -63.85 -28.52
CA THR A 2 -5.46 -63.10 -27.28
C THR A 2 -6.31 -61.83 -27.40
N LYS A 3 -7.33 -61.69 -26.55
CA LYS A 3 -8.19 -60.50 -26.48
C LYS A 3 -7.42 -59.39 -25.76
N LEU A 4 -7.16 -58.28 -26.46
CA LEU A 4 -6.71 -57.02 -25.87
C LEU A 4 -7.92 -56.29 -25.28
N SER A 5 -7.89 -56.05 -23.96
CA SER A 5 -8.79 -55.10 -23.31
C SER A 5 -8.23 -53.70 -23.47
N ALA A 6 -8.96 -52.82 -24.14
CA ALA A 6 -8.66 -51.40 -24.23
C ALA A 6 -9.13 -50.71 -22.93
N ALA A 7 -8.20 -50.11 -22.19
CA ALA A 7 -8.53 -49.17 -21.13
C ALA A 7 -8.82 -47.80 -21.77
N ALA A 8 -10.01 -47.26 -21.57
CA ALA A 8 -10.33 -45.90 -21.95
C ALA A 8 -9.71 -44.95 -20.93
N ILE A 9 -8.73 -44.15 -21.37
CA ILE A 9 -8.23 -43.00 -20.62
C ILE A 9 -9.16 -41.83 -20.93
N ALA A 10 -9.98 -41.45 -19.95
CA ALA A 10 -10.71 -40.18 -20.01
C ALA A 10 -9.71 -39.04 -19.76
N ALA A 11 -9.38 -38.31 -20.82
CA ALA A 11 -8.67 -37.05 -20.70
C ALA A 11 -9.67 -35.99 -20.20
N PHE A 12 -9.56 -35.58 -18.95
CA PHE A 12 -10.12 -34.31 -18.51
C PHE A 12 -9.26 -33.21 -19.13
N ALA A 13 -9.71 -32.65 -20.25
CA ALA A 13 -9.24 -31.36 -20.71
C ALA A 13 -9.84 -30.32 -19.74
N GLY A 14 -9.15 -30.05 -18.64
CA GLY A 14 -9.34 -28.80 -17.94
C GLY A 14 -8.98 -27.69 -18.91
N ILE A 15 -9.94 -26.83 -19.25
CA ILE A 15 -9.65 -25.59 -19.94
C ILE A 15 -8.89 -24.74 -18.91
N ALA A 16 -7.57 -24.87 -18.87
CA ALA A 16 -6.75 -23.81 -18.33
C ALA A 16 -6.95 -22.63 -19.29
N SER A 17 -7.80 -21.67 -18.94
CA SER A 17 -7.79 -20.39 -19.65
C SER A 17 -6.40 -19.81 -19.44
N ALA A 18 -5.76 -19.37 -20.50
CA ALA A 18 -4.43 -18.79 -20.45
C ALA A 18 -4.58 -17.28 -20.60
N ARG A 19 -4.70 -16.52 -19.50
CA ARG A 19 -4.73 -15.05 -19.55
C ARG A 19 -3.75 -14.43 -20.55
N GLN A 20 -4.16 -13.32 -21.15
CA GLN A 20 -3.32 -12.53 -22.04
C GLN A 20 -2.75 -11.35 -21.25
N CYS A 21 -1.43 -11.33 -21.10
CA CYS A 21 -0.70 -10.28 -20.41
C CYS A 21 0.28 -9.58 -21.36
N GLN A 22 0.43 -8.28 -21.21
CA GLN A 22 1.38 -7.47 -21.97
C GLN A 22 2.03 -6.42 -21.08
N ASN A 23 3.34 -6.25 -21.27
CA ASN A 23 4.09 -5.16 -20.63
C ASN A 23 4.01 -3.91 -21.48
N LEU A 24 3.90 -2.77 -20.81
CA LEU A 24 3.68 -1.46 -21.39
C LEU A 24 4.64 -0.45 -20.77
N THR A 25 5.02 0.55 -21.56
CA THR A 25 5.69 1.76 -21.10
C THR A 25 4.80 2.93 -21.52
N ILE A 26 4.29 3.67 -20.55
CA ILE A 26 3.20 4.62 -20.73
C ILE A 26 3.73 6.02 -20.42
N PRO A 27 3.83 6.91 -21.42
CA PRO A 27 4.23 8.29 -21.18
C PRO A 27 3.09 9.06 -20.50
N VAL A 28 3.43 9.77 -19.44
CA VAL A 28 2.53 10.61 -18.64
C VAL A 28 3.16 11.98 -18.40
N GLU A 29 2.30 13.00 -18.33
CA GLU A 29 2.68 14.35 -17.89
C GLU A 29 2.16 14.53 -16.48
N LEU A 30 3.08 14.78 -15.53
CA LEU A 30 2.76 14.84 -14.11
C LEU A 30 3.02 16.23 -13.56
N SER A 31 2.25 16.59 -12.54
CA SER A 31 2.50 17.80 -11.78
C SER A 31 1.97 17.68 -10.34
N ALA A 32 2.86 17.84 -9.36
CA ALA A 32 2.50 17.77 -7.95
C ALA A 32 3.14 18.88 -7.12
N ARG A 33 2.51 19.19 -5.98
CA ARG A 33 3.05 20.10 -4.96
C ARG A 33 3.79 19.26 -3.93
N ASN A 34 5.10 19.15 -4.11
CA ASN A 34 6.00 18.39 -3.25
C ASN A 34 6.52 19.23 -2.08
N GLY A 35 6.80 18.58 -0.96
CA GLY A 35 7.50 19.19 0.16
C GLY A 35 8.91 19.62 -0.24
N ASN A 36 9.32 20.81 0.19
CA ASN A 36 10.69 21.27 0.02
C ASN A 36 11.47 20.99 1.30
N PHE A 37 12.48 20.13 1.25
CA PHE A 37 13.22 19.65 2.43
C PHE A 37 14.70 20.06 2.42
N PRO A 38 15.03 21.37 2.48
CA PRO A 38 16.42 21.82 2.39
C PRO A 38 17.29 21.41 3.58
N GLY A 39 16.69 20.96 4.69
CA GLY A 39 17.39 20.42 5.85
C GLY A 39 17.77 18.94 5.75
N GLN A 40 17.29 18.24 4.71
CA GLN A 40 17.63 16.84 4.44
C GLN A 40 18.45 16.77 3.16
N GLU A 41 19.72 16.44 3.29
CA GLU A 41 20.59 16.14 2.15
C GLU A 41 20.40 14.68 1.71
N VAL A 42 20.81 14.39 0.47
CA VAL A 42 20.88 13.01 -0.03
C VAL A 42 21.87 12.23 0.82
N THR A 43 21.45 11.08 1.35
CA THR A 43 22.31 10.19 2.13
C THR A 43 23.26 9.44 1.20
N GLU A 44 24.56 9.45 1.50
CA GLU A 44 25.59 8.77 0.70
C GLU A 44 26.21 7.56 1.43
N THR A 45 25.91 7.37 2.72
CA THR A 45 26.45 6.26 3.53
C THR A 45 25.41 5.64 4.46
N ASP A 46 25.60 4.38 4.85
CA ASP A 46 24.71 3.69 5.79
C ASP A 46 24.62 4.38 7.17
N ILE A 47 25.66 5.14 7.56
CA ILE A 47 25.63 5.96 8.79
C ILE A 47 24.60 7.09 8.63
N GLU A 48 24.59 7.76 7.48
CA GLU A 48 23.64 8.84 7.19
C GLU A 48 22.21 8.31 7.04
N VAL A 49 22.04 7.14 6.40
CA VAL A 49 20.76 6.42 6.35
C VAL A 49 20.25 6.11 7.75
N THR A 50 21.09 5.52 8.61
CA THR A 50 20.71 5.21 9.99
C THR A 50 20.35 6.48 10.76
N ASN A 51 21.12 7.57 10.61
CA ASN A 51 20.81 8.86 11.25
C ASN A 51 19.47 9.42 10.78
N PHE A 52 19.15 9.33 9.49
CA PHE A 52 17.87 9.74 8.93
C PHE A 52 16.71 8.96 9.58
N ILE A 53 16.81 7.63 9.62
CA ILE A 53 15.79 6.76 10.24
C ILE A 53 15.63 7.04 11.74
N LEU A 54 16.73 7.26 12.47
CA LEU A 54 16.69 7.63 13.89
C LEU A 54 16.03 8.99 14.13
N ASN A 55 16.21 9.95 13.23
CA ASN A 55 15.53 11.25 13.32
C ASN A 55 14.03 11.11 13.03
N LEU A 56 13.67 10.33 12.00
CA LEU A 56 12.28 10.11 11.58
C LEU A 56 11.45 9.37 12.66
N SER A 57 12.05 8.36 13.28
CA SER A 57 11.43 7.52 14.32
C SER A 57 11.51 8.08 15.75
N GLN A 58 12.06 9.28 15.92
CA GLN A 58 12.27 9.86 17.25
C GLN A 58 10.94 10.16 17.96
N GLN A 59 10.72 9.51 19.10
CA GLN A 59 9.50 9.70 19.89
C GLN A 59 9.30 11.18 20.29
N GLY A 60 8.10 11.70 20.04
CA GLY A 60 7.71 13.06 20.39
C GLY A 60 8.29 14.13 19.46
N ASN A 61 8.93 13.72 18.38
CA ASN A 61 9.50 14.59 17.36
C ASN A 61 8.75 14.42 16.04
N ASN A 62 8.60 15.51 15.28
CA ASN A 62 8.11 15.45 13.90
C ASN A 62 9.23 15.92 12.98
N TYR A 63 10.11 15.00 12.58
CA TYR A 63 11.28 15.35 11.78
C TYR A 63 10.90 15.90 10.40
N THR A 64 9.90 15.31 9.73
CA THR A 64 9.36 15.82 8.47
C THR A 64 9.00 17.30 8.57
N GLU A 65 8.26 17.69 9.61
CA GLU A 65 7.89 19.10 9.82
C GLU A 65 9.10 20.00 10.12
N GLN A 66 10.12 19.48 10.81
CA GLN A 66 11.33 20.25 11.13
C GLN A 66 12.18 20.58 9.91
N VAL A 67 12.28 19.65 8.96
CA VAL A 67 13.08 19.85 7.74
C VAL A 67 12.30 20.45 6.58
N LEU A 68 10.98 20.61 6.72
CA LEU A 68 10.12 21.20 5.70
C LEU A 68 10.24 22.73 5.66
N ASP A 69 10.61 23.27 4.50
CA ASP A 69 10.62 24.71 4.20
C ASP A 69 9.72 25.01 3.01
N GLY A 70 8.41 24.94 3.25
CA GLY A 70 7.41 25.19 2.23
C GLY A 70 7.33 24.06 1.19
N TYR A 71 6.85 24.40 0.00
CA TYR A 71 6.52 23.42 -1.04
C TYR A 71 6.86 23.96 -2.41
N ASN A 72 7.28 23.08 -3.31
CA ASN A 72 7.57 23.39 -4.70
C ASN A 72 6.61 22.62 -5.61
N THR A 73 6.23 23.24 -6.73
CA THR A 73 5.57 22.51 -7.81
C THR A 73 6.62 21.83 -8.66
N ILE A 74 6.53 20.50 -8.73
CA ILE A 74 7.33 19.66 -9.61
C ILE A 74 6.43 19.25 -10.77
N SER A 75 6.92 19.40 -11.99
CA SER A 75 6.21 18.98 -13.20
C SER A 75 7.20 18.41 -14.22
N GLY A 76 6.78 17.40 -14.97
CA GLY A 76 7.63 16.77 -15.98
C GLY A 76 6.94 15.66 -16.75
N SER A 77 7.65 15.17 -17.76
CA SER A 77 7.28 14.01 -18.57
C SER A 77 7.98 12.77 -18.03
N TYR A 78 7.22 11.69 -17.82
CA TYR A 78 7.73 10.44 -17.27
C TYR A 78 7.19 9.26 -18.05
N ASP A 79 7.99 8.20 -18.13
CA ASP A 79 7.57 6.88 -18.60
C ASP A 79 7.26 5.98 -17.40
N ILE A 80 6.04 5.43 -17.37
CA ILE A 80 5.59 4.49 -16.34
C ILE A 80 5.51 3.09 -16.91
N ALA A 81 6.16 2.14 -16.25
CA ALA A 81 6.12 0.74 -16.63
C ALA A 81 4.90 0.04 -16.00
N ALA A 82 4.18 -0.75 -16.80
CA ALA A 82 3.01 -1.49 -16.34
C ALA A 82 2.85 -2.83 -17.04
N THR A 83 2.01 -3.69 -16.46
CA THR A 83 1.52 -4.94 -17.06
C THR A 83 0.01 -4.92 -17.05
N TYR A 84 -0.58 -5.03 -18.24
CA TYR A 84 -2.02 -5.20 -18.42
C TYR A 84 -2.32 -6.67 -18.70
N CYS A 85 -3.28 -7.25 -17.97
CA CYS A 85 -3.75 -8.60 -18.18
C CYS A 85 -5.26 -8.66 -18.36
N GLN A 86 -5.72 -9.57 -19.23
CA GLN A 86 -7.14 -9.80 -19.50
C GLN A 86 -7.47 -11.29 -19.72
N PRO A 87 -8.74 -11.68 -19.56
CA PRO A 87 -9.22 -12.99 -19.97
C PRO A 87 -9.05 -13.25 -21.47
N ASP A 88 -8.97 -14.52 -21.87
CA ASP A 88 -8.81 -14.94 -23.27
C ASP A 88 -9.94 -14.52 -24.19
N ASN A 89 -11.15 -14.47 -23.64
CA ASN A 89 -12.37 -14.10 -24.34
C ASN A 89 -12.54 -12.58 -24.48
N GLY A 90 -11.57 -11.78 -24.02
CA GLY A 90 -11.55 -10.34 -24.11
C GLY A 90 -11.48 -9.64 -22.75
N PRO A 91 -11.34 -8.31 -22.75
CA PRO A 91 -11.27 -7.52 -21.53
C PRO A 91 -12.58 -7.58 -20.73
N ALA A 92 -12.46 -7.58 -19.41
CA ALA A 92 -13.59 -7.44 -18.51
C ALA A 92 -14.13 -6.00 -18.52
N ASN A 93 -15.37 -5.82 -18.06
CA ASN A 93 -15.95 -4.49 -17.88
C ASN A 93 -15.30 -3.73 -16.72
N VAL A 94 -14.89 -4.48 -15.68
CA VAL A 94 -14.22 -3.95 -14.48
C VAL A 94 -12.71 -4.15 -14.59
N LEU A 95 -11.97 -3.05 -14.48
CA LEU A 95 -10.52 -3.06 -14.36
C LEU A 95 -10.10 -2.91 -12.89
N GLN A 96 -9.17 -3.75 -12.44
CA GLN A 96 -8.46 -3.53 -11.19
C GLN A 96 -7.09 -2.89 -11.46
N VAL A 97 -6.88 -1.67 -10.96
CA VAL A 97 -5.58 -1.00 -10.96
C VAL A 97 -4.85 -1.36 -9.67
N LEU A 98 -3.71 -2.03 -9.82
CA LEU A 98 -2.98 -2.66 -8.73
C LEU A 98 -1.72 -1.86 -8.39
N THR A 99 -1.66 -1.29 -7.18
CA THR A 99 -0.55 -0.43 -6.73
C THR A 99 0.21 -1.10 -5.59
N HIS A 100 1.51 -1.35 -5.80
CA HIS A 100 2.37 -2.01 -4.81
C HIS A 100 2.81 -1.04 -3.69
N GLY A 101 3.29 -1.62 -2.59
CA GLY A 101 3.84 -0.88 -1.44
C GLY A 101 5.35 -0.60 -1.56
N ILE A 102 5.91 -0.03 -0.49
CA ILE A 102 7.36 0.07 -0.29
C ILE A 102 7.96 -1.34 -0.15
N GLY A 103 9.16 -1.55 -0.71
CA GLY A 103 9.84 -2.85 -0.70
C GLY A 103 9.52 -3.72 -1.90
N PHE A 104 8.61 -3.29 -2.78
CA PHE A 104 8.12 -4.07 -3.92
C PHE A 104 8.06 -3.24 -5.21
N ASP A 105 7.88 -3.93 -6.34
CA ASP A 105 7.42 -3.38 -7.63
C ASP A 105 6.07 -4.04 -8.03
N ARG A 106 5.62 -3.88 -9.28
CA ARG A 106 4.36 -4.48 -9.74
C ARG A 106 4.30 -6.00 -9.64
N SER A 107 5.45 -6.69 -9.56
CA SER A 107 5.50 -8.15 -9.41
C SER A 107 4.92 -8.65 -8.09
N TYR A 108 4.73 -7.78 -7.09
CA TYR A 108 3.96 -8.08 -5.88
C TYR A 108 2.56 -8.65 -6.19
N TRP A 109 1.95 -8.20 -7.29
CA TRP A 109 0.63 -8.63 -7.71
C TRP A 109 0.65 -9.88 -8.62
N ASP A 110 1.78 -10.20 -9.24
CA ASP A 110 1.96 -11.37 -10.12
C ASP A 110 3.23 -12.14 -9.74
N VAL A 111 3.27 -12.58 -8.48
CA VAL A 111 4.49 -13.12 -7.85
C VAL A 111 4.99 -14.35 -8.62
N PRO A 112 6.25 -14.35 -9.11
CA PRO A 112 6.79 -15.46 -9.89
C PRO A 112 7.25 -16.66 -9.03
N PHE A 113 7.29 -16.50 -7.71
CA PHE A 113 7.63 -17.56 -6.76
C PHE A 113 6.54 -18.66 -6.75
N ASN A 114 6.93 -19.91 -7.02
CA ASN A 114 6.02 -21.05 -7.13
C ASN A 114 4.81 -20.75 -8.03
N TYR A 115 5.04 -20.04 -9.14
CA TYR A 115 3.99 -19.54 -10.01
C TYR A 115 3.08 -20.66 -10.53
N PRO A 116 1.75 -20.43 -10.61
CA PRO A 116 1.04 -19.18 -10.31
C PRO A 116 0.52 -19.06 -8.87
N ASN A 117 1.03 -19.86 -7.92
CA ASN A 117 0.41 -20.03 -6.60
C ASN A 117 0.17 -18.70 -5.85
N TYR A 118 1.17 -17.82 -5.80
CA TYR A 118 1.07 -16.54 -5.08
C TYR A 118 0.68 -15.36 -5.99
N SER A 119 0.26 -15.62 -7.22
CA SER A 119 -0.12 -14.56 -8.16
C SER A 119 -1.58 -14.14 -7.94
N TYR A 120 -1.79 -12.92 -7.42
CA TYR A 120 -3.11 -12.30 -7.36
C TYR A 120 -3.71 -12.10 -8.76
N VAL A 121 -2.88 -11.66 -9.72
CA VAL A 121 -3.28 -11.47 -11.13
C VAL A 121 -3.78 -12.78 -11.74
N ALA A 122 -3.16 -13.92 -11.43
CA ALA A 122 -3.63 -15.22 -11.89
C ALA A 122 -5.05 -15.50 -11.42
N ASP A 123 -5.31 -15.31 -10.13
CA ASP A 123 -6.61 -15.60 -9.57
C ASP A 123 -7.67 -14.60 -10.05
N ALA A 124 -7.32 -13.31 -10.11
CA ALA A 124 -8.19 -12.26 -10.60
C ALA A 124 -8.61 -12.51 -12.06
N VAL A 125 -7.66 -12.86 -12.94
CA VAL A 125 -7.95 -13.00 -14.37
C VAL A 125 -8.48 -14.39 -14.70
N ASP A 126 -7.76 -15.46 -14.33
CA ASP A 126 -8.08 -16.83 -14.78
C ASP A 126 -9.26 -17.45 -14.00
N LYS A 127 -9.47 -17.05 -12.74
CA LYS A 127 -10.54 -17.63 -11.91
C LYS A 127 -11.75 -16.72 -11.79
N GLN A 128 -11.55 -15.41 -11.70
CA GLN A 128 -12.63 -14.44 -11.49
C GLN A 128 -13.01 -13.66 -12.76
N GLY A 129 -12.20 -13.71 -13.82
CA GLY A 129 -12.50 -13.08 -15.09
C GLY A 129 -12.25 -11.56 -15.14
N TYR A 130 -11.54 -10.97 -14.18
CA TYR A 130 -11.23 -9.54 -14.20
C TYR A 130 -10.17 -9.18 -15.24
N SER A 131 -10.15 -7.91 -15.66
CA SER A 131 -8.94 -7.29 -16.21
C SER A 131 -8.13 -6.66 -15.08
N THR A 132 -6.80 -6.72 -15.17
CA THR A 132 -5.90 -6.10 -14.19
C THR A 132 -4.86 -5.21 -14.87
N PHE A 133 -4.43 -4.18 -14.16
CA PHE A 133 -3.37 -3.27 -14.57
C PHE A 133 -2.45 -3.02 -13.37
N ALA A 134 -1.29 -3.69 -13.35
CA ALA A 134 -0.29 -3.52 -12.31
C ALA A 134 0.84 -2.61 -12.83
N TRP A 135 1.30 -1.65 -12.03
CA TRP A 135 2.29 -0.66 -12.47
C TRP A 135 3.42 -0.52 -11.46
N ASP A 136 4.62 -0.19 -11.94
CA ASP A 136 5.72 0.19 -11.05
C ASP A 136 5.53 1.66 -10.69
N ARG A 137 5.47 1.98 -9.40
CA ARG A 137 5.35 3.35 -8.92
C ARG A 137 6.45 4.23 -9.52
N LEU A 138 6.14 5.52 -9.74
CA LEU A 138 7.15 6.45 -10.23
C LEU A 138 8.34 6.45 -9.27
N GLY A 139 9.56 6.39 -9.80
CA GLY A 139 10.76 6.26 -8.99
C GLY A 139 11.22 4.83 -8.75
N ILE A 140 10.40 3.81 -9.06
CA ILE A 140 10.65 2.40 -8.74
C ILE A 140 10.58 1.50 -9.98
N GLY A 141 11.35 0.41 -9.95
CA GLY A 141 11.29 -0.67 -10.93
C GLY A 141 11.74 -0.23 -12.31
N MET A 142 10.86 -0.43 -13.31
CA MET A 142 11.14 -0.05 -14.69
C MET A 142 10.51 1.30 -15.08
N SER A 143 9.88 2.00 -14.13
CA SER A 143 9.38 3.36 -14.34
C SER A 143 10.53 4.38 -14.30
N SER A 144 10.25 5.61 -14.70
CA SER A 144 11.22 6.71 -14.61
C SER A 144 11.68 6.93 -13.17
N HIS A 145 12.98 7.16 -13.00
CA HIS A 145 13.60 7.52 -11.71
C HIS A 145 13.91 9.02 -11.66
N GLY A 146 13.98 9.59 -10.46
CA GLY A 146 14.16 11.04 -10.25
C GLY A 146 14.93 11.37 -8.97
N ASP A 147 14.99 12.66 -8.62
CA ASP A 147 15.62 13.11 -7.37
C ASP A 147 14.90 12.48 -6.15
N PRO A 148 15.61 11.76 -5.26
CA PRO A 148 15.03 10.94 -4.20
C PRO A 148 14.51 11.75 -3.00
N ILE A 149 14.59 13.09 -3.04
CA ILE A 149 14.05 13.95 -1.98
C ILE A 149 13.05 14.93 -2.57
N LYS A 150 13.40 15.61 -3.66
CA LYS A 150 12.63 16.74 -4.21
C LYS A 150 11.52 16.28 -5.15
N GLU A 151 11.78 15.23 -5.92
CA GLU A 151 10.94 14.82 -7.03
C GLU A 151 10.11 13.58 -6.67
N ILE A 152 10.75 12.49 -6.29
CA ILE A 152 10.07 11.25 -5.90
C ILE A 152 9.53 11.39 -4.48
N GLN A 153 8.23 11.67 -4.38
CA GLN A 153 7.45 11.79 -3.17
C GLN A 153 6.03 11.27 -3.45
N ALA A 154 5.32 10.88 -2.39
CA ALA A 154 3.97 10.33 -2.46
C ALA A 154 3.02 11.13 -3.38
N TYR A 155 3.08 12.46 -3.33
CA TYR A 155 2.16 13.33 -4.06
C TYR A 155 2.36 13.31 -5.58
N LEU A 156 3.60 13.14 -6.06
CA LEU A 156 3.89 13.03 -7.49
C LEU A 156 3.51 11.64 -8.01
N GLU A 157 3.71 10.61 -7.19
CA GLU A 157 3.29 9.24 -7.51
C GLU A 157 1.76 9.08 -7.56
N VAL A 158 1.01 9.75 -6.68
CA VAL A 158 -0.45 9.82 -6.77
C VAL A 158 -0.92 10.57 -8.01
N ASP A 159 -0.17 11.57 -8.47
CA ASP A 159 -0.46 12.22 -9.75
C ASP A 159 -0.19 11.28 -10.94
N ALA A 160 0.80 10.39 -10.83
CA ALA A 160 1.01 9.30 -11.80
C ALA A 160 -0.17 8.33 -11.82
N LEU A 161 -0.65 7.91 -10.64
CA LEU A 161 -1.82 7.04 -10.53
C LEU A 161 -3.07 7.70 -11.15
N ARG A 162 -3.30 8.99 -10.88
CA ARG A 162 -4.35 9.79 -11.52
C ARG A 162 -4.23 9.75 -13.05
N ALA A 163 -3.05 10.09 -13.58
CA ALA A 163 -2.82 10.17 -15.02
C ALA A 163 -3.01 8.81 -15.73
N LEU A 164 -2.56 7.71 -15.12
CA LEU A 164 -2.78 6.35 -15.64
C LEU A 164 -4.26 6.01 -15.65
N THR A 165 -4.98 6.29 -14.56
CA THR A 165 -6.40 5.99 -14.43
C THR A 165 -7.25 6.79 -15.43
N GLU A 166 -6.94 8.07 -15.66
CA GLU A 166 -7.57 8.86 -16.71
C GLU A 166 -7.36 8.24 -18.09
N LYS A 167 -6.13 7.88 -18.44
CA LYS A 167 -5.82 7.24 -19.74
C LYS A 167 -6.52 5.88 -19.91
N LEU A 168 -6.65 5.09 -18.85
CA LEU A 168 -7.39 3.81 -18.85
C LEU A 168 -8.89 4.02 -19.09
N ARG A 169 -9.48 5.05 -18.47
CA ARG A 169 -10.89 5.43 -18.67
C ARG A 169 -11.16 5.99 -20.06
N GLU A 170 -10.20 6.74 -20.61
CA GLU A 170 -10.27 7.30 -21.96
C GLU A 170 -10.00 6.25 -23.05
N GLY A 171 -9.38 5.11 -22.70
CA GLY A 171 -8.93 4.11 -23.67
C GLY A 171 -7.79 4.62 -24.54
N SER A 172 -6.90 5.44 -23.96
CA SER A 172 -5.84 6.15 -24.69
C SER A 172 -4.44 5.55 -24.49
N ILE A 173 -4.34 4.36 -23.87
CA ILE A 173 -3.07 3.67 -23.67
C ILE A 173 -2.79 2.80 -24.89
N SER A 174 -1.70 3.11 -25.60
CA SER A 174 -1.25 2.29 -26.73
C SER A 174 -1.00 0.84 -26.28
N GLY A 175 -1.58 -0.12 -27.00
CA GLY A 175 -1.53 -1.54 -26.68
C GLY A 175 -2.77 -2.05 -25.96
N ILE A 176 -3.56 -1.19 -25.30
CA ILE A 176 -4.83 -1.58 -24.68
C ILE A 176 -5.98 -1.13 -25.58
N ASP A 177 -6.57 -2.06 -26.33
CA ASP A 177 -7.69 -1.79 -27.24
C ASP A 177 -9.05 -1.79 -26.51
N ASN A 178 -9.10 -1.20 -25.31
CA ASN A 178 -10.32 -1.09 -24.51
C ASN A 178 -10.33 0.19 -23.68
N LYS A 179 -11.52 0.65 -23.32
CA LYS A 179 -11.74 1.70 -22.31
C LYS A 179 -12.49 1.12 -21.13
N PHE A 180 -12.18 1.60 -19.92
CA PHE A 180 -12.80 1.07 -18.70
C PHE A 180 -13.71 2.11 -18.06
N ASN A 181 -15.01 1.82 -18.05
CA ASN A 181 -15.99 2.68 -17.36
C ASN A 181 -16.01 2.38 -15.85
N THR A 182 -15.64 1.16 -15.46
CA THR A 182 -15.57 0.75 -14.06
C THR A 182 -14.12 0.43 -13.70
N VAL A 183 -13.54 1.20 -12.77
CA VAL A 183 -12.15 1.05 -12.32
C VAL A 183 -12.10 0.93 -10.81
N VAL A 184 -11.50 -0.14 -10.30
CA VAL A 184 -11.26 -0.37 -8.87
C VAL A 184 -9.78 -0.22 -8.59
N HIS A 185 -9.41 0.48 -7.52
CA HIS A 185 -8.02 0.57 -7.09
C HIS A 185 -7.75 -0.40 -5.94
N VAL A 186 -6.80 -1.30 -6.13
CA VAL A 186 -6.35 -2.26 -5.13
C VAL A 186 -4.91 -1.89 -4.76
N GLY A 187 -4.74 -1.38 -3.56
CA GLY A 187 -3.45 -0.94 -3.04
C GLY A 187 -2.89 -1.93 -2.03
N HIS A 188 -1.57 -1.97 -1.90
CA HIS A 188 -0.89 -2.61 -0.78
C HIS A 188 -0.02 -1.61 -0.03
N SER A 189 -0.18 -1.53 1.30
CA SER A 189 0.64 -0.69 2.17
C SER A 189 0.65 0.77 1.67
N PHE A 190 1.80 1.33 1.33
CA PHE A 190 1.93 2.64 0.69
C PHE A 190 1.08 2.81 -0.59
N GLY A 191 0.87 1.74 -1.38
CA GLY A 191 -0.08 1.77 -2.51
C GLY A 191 -1.55 1.90 -2.09
N SER A 192 -1.90 1.47 -0.89
CA SER A 192 -3.21 1.75 -0.26
C SER A 192 -3.31 3.22 0.15
N GLU A 193 -2.25 3.83 0.65
CA GLU A 193 -2.20 5.28 0.91
C GLU A 193 -2.42 6.07 -0.37
N HIS A 194 -1.79 5.66 -1.47
CA HIS A 194 -2.02 6.28 -2.78
C HIS A 194 -3.47 6.18 -3.23
N SER A 195 -4.10 5.02 -3.06
CA SER A 195 -5.51 4.81 -3.40
C SER A 195 -6.44 5.65 -2.53
N TYR A 196 -6.08 5.81 -1.25
CA TYR A 196 -6.77 6.69 -0.32
C TYR A 196 -6.65 8.16 -0.76
N LEU A 197 -5.44 8.66 -1.02
CA LEU A 197 -5.23 10.06 -1.43
C LEU A 197 -5.82 10.36 -2.81
N LEU A 198 -5.73 9.40 -3.75
CA LEU A 198 -6.34 9.50 -5.06
C LEU A 198 -7.84 9.75 -4.94
N THR A 199 -8.54 8.93 -4.15
CA THR A 199 -10.00 9.07 -4.00
C THR A 199 -10.40 10.28 -3.16
N ALA A 200 -9.54 10.74 -2.24
CA ALA A 200 -9.76 11.98 -1.52
C ALA A 200 -9.68 13.22 -2.43
N LYS A 201 -8.77 13.22 -3.43
CA LYS A 201 -8.59 14.34 -4.38
C LYS A 201 -9.47 14.24 -5.62
N TYR A 202 -9.67 13.02 -6.12
CA TYR A 202 -10.30 12.71 -7.40
C TYR A 202 -11.32 11.57 -7.21
N PRO A 203 -12.38 11.77 -6.42
CA PRO A 203 -13.33 10.71 -6.02
C PRO A 203 -14.05 10.05 -7.21
N ASP A 204 -14.11 10.72 -8.36
CA ASP A 204 -14.76 10.20 -9.55
C ASP A 204 -13.90 9.18 -10.32
N LEU A 205 -12.57 9.14 -10.10
CA LEU A 205 -11.67 8.27 -10.85
C LEU A 205 -11.74 6.79 -10.43
N SER A 206 -12.18 6.48 -9.21
CA SER A 206 -12.34 5.10 -8.73
C SER A 206 -13.81 4.76 -8.53
N ASP A 207 -14.22 3.53 -8.76
CA ASP A 207 -15.57 3.00 -8.49
C ASP A 207 -15.63 2.18 -7.20
N GLY A 208 -14.49 1.74 -6.69
CA GLY A 208 -14.31 1.13 -5.39
C GLY A 208 -12.82 1.06 -5.04
N ILE A 209 -12.49 0.96 -3.76
CA ILE A 209 -11.10 0.81 -3.32
C ILE A 209 -10.94 -0.37 -2.37
N VAL A 210 -9.81 -1.05 -2.50
CA VAL A 210 -9.37 -2.13 -1.62
C VAL A 210 -8.01 -1.74 -1.07
N LEU A 211 -7.96 -1.51 0.23
CA LEU A 211 -6.79 -1.03 0.95
C LEU A 211 -6.21 -2.21 1.73
N THR A 212 -5.18 -2.86 1.17
CA THR A 212 -4.55 -4.03 1.77
C THR A 212 -3.37 -3.63 2.66
N GLY A 213 -3.18 -4.32 3.80
CA GLY A 213 -2.10 -4.02 4.76
C GLY A 213 -2.15 -2.57 5.20
N PHE A 214 -3.31 -2.09 5.64
CA PHE A 214 -3.56 -0.67 5.84
C PHE A 214 -4.39 -0.39 7.09
N SER A 215 -4.03 0.69 7.79
CA SER A 215 -4.88 1.39 8.74
C SER A 215 -4.57 2.88 8.67
N ARG A 216 -5.35 3.72 9.36
CA ARG A 216 -5.01 5.15 9.52
C ARG A 216 -4.18 5.47 10.76
N ASN A 217 -3.62 4.45 11.41
CA ASN A 217 -2.83 4.62 12.61
C ASN A 217 -1.33 4.70 12.29
N GLY A 218 -0.82 5.91 12.08
CA GLY A 218 0.61 6.15 11.83
C GLY A 218 1.53 5.93 13.04
N SER A 219 1.00 5.57 14.22
CA SER A 219 1.81 5.42 15.44
C SER A 219 2.83 4.27 15.37
N PHE A 220 2.68 3.36 14.41
CA PHE A 220 3.52 2.18 14.24
C PHE A 220 4.51 2.27 13.07
N LEU A 221 4.47 3.35 12.27
CA LEU A 221 5.46 3.60 11.23
C LEU A 221 6.91 3.58 11.76
N PRO A 222 7.22 4.11 12.97
CA PRO A 222 8.56 3.96 13.55
C PRO A 222 9.03 2.51 13.71
N PHE A 223 8.11 1.53 13.85
CA PHE A 223 8.49 0.11 13.93
C PHE A 223 8.88 -0.43 12.56
N PHE A 224 8.20 -0.02 11.50
CA PHE A 224 8.58 -0.31 10.12
C PHE A 224 9.93 0.32 9.76
N GLU A 225 10.13 1.59 10.13
CA GLU A 225 11.35 2.36 9.89
C GLU A 225 12.58 1.70 10.55
N LEU A 226 12.47 1.37 11.84
CA LEU A 226 13.55 0.72 12.58
C LEU A 226 13.71 -0.76 12.22
N GLY A 227 12.61 -1.47 11.99
CA GLY A 227 12.59 -2.88 11.61
C GLY A 227 13.15 -3.13 10.21
N GLY A 228 13.07 -2.13 9.32
CA GLY A 228 13.62 -2.20 7.97
C GLY A 228 15.14 -2.24 7.92
N ASN A 229 15.84 -1.88 9.00
CA ASN A 229 17.30 -1.82 9.08
C ASN A 229 17.89 -1.19 7.79
N PHE A 230 17.32 -0.06 7.37
CA PHE A 230 17.55 0.46 6.03
C PHE A 230 19.04 0.75 5.78
N VAL A 231 19.50 0.40 4.59
CA VAL A 231 20.83 0.70 4.07
C VAL A 231 20.71 1.44 2.74
N ASP A 232 21.78 2.11 2.33
CA ASP A 232 21.83 2.76 1.01
C ASP A 232 21.85 1.68 -0.11
N VAL A 233 21.22 1.95 -1.26
CA VAL A 233 21.09 0.96 -2.35
C VAL A 233 22.39 0.27 -2.81
N PRO A 234 23.57 0.91 -2.87
CA PRO A 234 24.82 0.23 -3.20
C PRO A 234 25.23 -0.81 -2.14
N SER A 235 24.94 -0.57 -0.86
CA SER A 235 25.18 -1.53 0.22
C SER A 235 24.23 -2.74 0.12
N ALA A 236 23.00 -2.52 -0.35
CA ALA A 236 22.04 -3.59 -0.64
C ALA A 236 22.31 -4.33 -1.97
N GLY A 237 23.25 -3.85 -2.79
CA GLY A 237 23.57 -4.45 -4.10
C GLY A 237 22.46 -4.27 -5.14
N ILE A 238 21.64 -3.21 -5.01
CA ILE A 238 20.58 -2.88 -5.97
C ILE A 238 21.12 -1.86 -6.98
N ASP A 239 21.36 -2.31 -8.20
CA ASP A 239 21.84 -1.47 -9.30
C ASP A 239 20.73 -0.58 -9.89
N GLY A 240 21.10 0.52 -10.54
CA GLY A 240 20.16 1.38 -11.29
C GLY A 240 19.47 2.48 -10.48
N TYR A 241 19.79 2.59 -9.19
CA TYR A 241 19.30 3.65 -8.30
C TYR A 241 20.45 4.52 -7.80
N SER A 242 20.16 5.80 -7.54
CA SER A 242 21.11 6.74 -6.95
C SER A 242 21.09 6.65 -5.42
N HIS A 243 22.14 7.19 -4.78
CA HIS A 243 22.13 7.53 -3.35
C HIS A 243 20.83 8.27 -2.95
N GLY A 244 20.37 8.05 -1.72
CA GLY A 244 19.08 8.55 -1.22
C GLY A 244 17.88 7.65 -1.54
N TYR A 245 18.09 6.59 -2.31
CA TYR A 245 17.24 5.40 -2.29
C TYR A 245 17.76 4.44 -1.22
N LEU A 246 16.84 3.90 -0.43
CA LEU A 246 17.10 3.03 0.71
C LEU A 246 16.47 1.65 0.47
N ALA A 247 17.11 0.59 0.94
CA ALA A 247 16.58 -0.76 0.86
C ALA A 247 16.69 -1.46 2.22
N ALA A 248 15.92 -2.53 2.41
CA ALA A 248 16.02 -3.34 3.62
C ALA A 248 17.44 -3.92 3.77
N GLY A 249 18.00 -3.84 4.97
CA GLY A 249 19.42 -4.19 5.18
C GLY A 249 19.74 -5.68 5.09
N ASP A 250 18.77 -6.55 5.38
CA ASP A 250 18.94 -8.00 5.38
C ASP A 250 17.59 -8.76 5.36
N GLU A 251 17.63 -10.09 5.27
CA GLU A 251 16.44 -10.95 5.30
C GLU A 251 15.61 -10.78 6.58
N SER A 252 16.25 -10.52 7.73
CA SER A 252 15.54 -10.36 8.98
C SER A 252 14.72 -9.07 9.01
N ALA A 253 15.23 -8.01 8.38
CA ALA A 253 14.50 -6.76 8.20
C ALA A 253 13.27 -6.92 7.31
N VAL A 254 13.41 -7.63 6.17
CA VAL A 254 12.28 -7.99 5.30
C VAL A 254 11.26 -8.82 6.06
N GLN A 255 11.71 -9.80 6.84
CA GLN A 255 10.82 -10.62 7.65
C GLN A 255 10.06 -9.78 8.68
N THR A 256 10.77 -8.92 9.44
CA THR A 256 10.17 -8.07 10.48
C THR A 256 9.08 -7.17 9.91
N ASN A 257 9.29 -6.59 8.73
CA ASN A 257 8.34 -5.65 8.15
C ASN A 257 7.16 -6.33 7.46
N PHE A 258 7.35 -7.51 6.84
CA PHE A 258 6.36 -8.10 5.94
C PHE A 258 5.75 -9.41 6.43
N PHE A 259 6.47 -10.26 7.15
CA PHE A 259 6.09 -11.64 7.40
C PHE A 259 5.78 -11.95 8.87
N SER A 260 4.65 -12.58 9.12
CA SER A 260 4.26 -13.13 10.40
C SER A 260 5.04 -14.43 10.74
N PRO A 261 5.28 -14.73 12.03
CA PRO A 261 5.96 -15.95 12.42
C PRO A 261 5.22 -17.23 11.97
N GLY A 262 5.91 -18.07 11.18
CA GLY A 262 5.42 -19.40 10.76
C GLY A 262 4.37 -19.37 9.64
N SER A 263 4.14 -18.22 9.01
CA SER A 263 3.10 -18.01 7.99
C SER A 263 3.59 -18.11 6.55
N PHE A 264 4.86 -18.47 6.31
CA PHE A 264 5.47 -18.49 4.97
C PHE A 264 6.52 -19.61 4.80
N PRO A 265 6.82 -20.04 3.56
CA PRO A 265 7.97 -20.92 3.26
C PRO A 265 9.28 -20.16 3.46
N PRO A 266 10.29 -20.70 4.16
CA PRO A 266 11.57 -20.01 4.37
C PRO A 266 12.24 -19.51 3.08
N GLU A 267 12.19 -20.28 2.00
CA GLU A 267 12.72 -19.89 0.69
C GLU A 267 12.01 -18.69 0.06
N PHE A 268 10.76 -18.41 0.47
CA PHE A 268 10.01 -17.26 -0.01
C PHE A 268 10.52 -15.96 0.61
N LEU A 269 11.03 -16.00 1.84
CA LEU A 269 11.70 -14.84 2.46
C LEU A 269 12.99 -14.47 1.72
N THR A 270 13.81 -15.47 1.39
CA THR A 270 15.01 -15.26 0.56
C THR A 270 14.64 -14.71 -0.82
N PHE A 271 13.56 -15.23 -1.44
CA PHE A 271 13.05 -14.68 -2.70
C PHE A 271 12.63 -13.21 -2.54
N ALA A 272 11.82 -12.88 -1.52
CA ALA A 272 11.34 -11.52 -1.28
C ALA A 272 12.50 -10.55 -1.04
N THR A 273 13.53 -10.97 -0.30
CA THR A 273 14.72 -10.16 -0.04
C THR A 273 15.52 -9.90 -1.31
N ASN A 274 15.74 -10.93 -2.14
CA ASN A 274 16.52 -10.79 -3.38
C ASN A 274 15.78 -10.04 -4.50
N ASN A 275 14.47 -9.87 -4.39
CA ASN A 275 13.63 -9.15 -5.36
C ASN A 275 13.01 -7.89 -4.75
N GLY A 276 13.50 -7.46 -3.59
CA GLY A 276 13.03 -6.24 -2.93
C GLY A 276 13.39 -4.99 -3.74
N GLN A 277 12.53 -3.98 -3.65
CA GLN A 277 12.74 -2.68 -4.29
C GLN A 277 12.99 -1.59 -3.24
N PRO A 278 13.72 -0.52 -3.61
CA PRO A 278 14.04 0.53 -2.66
C PRO A 278 12.84 1.45 -2.36
N VAL A 279 13.07 2.39 -1.45
CA VAL A 279 12.23 3.54 -1.13
C VAL A 279 13.10 4.78 -1.09
N THR A 280 12.57 5.92 -1.49
CA THR A 280 13.27 7.20 -1.41
C THR A 280 13.12 7.87 -0.05
N LEU A 281 14.06 8.74 0.29
CA LEU A 281 13.93 9.65 1.43
C LEU A 281 12.66 10.51 1.33
N GLY A 282 12.32 10.96 0.12
CA GLY A 282 11.13 11.76 -0.16
C GLY A 282 9.82 11.03 0.09
N GLU A 283 9.73 9.75 -0.29
CA GLU A 283 8.61 8.88 0.08
C GLU A 283 8.45 8.78 1.60
N LEU A 284 9.52 8.44 2.33
CA LEU A 284 9.47 8.31 3.80
C LEU A 284 9.16 9.62 4.51
N LEU A 285 9.64 10.75 4.00
CA LEU A 285 9.30 12.07 4.53
C LEU A 285 7.82 12.43 4.31
N THR A 286 7.17 11.88 3.28
CA THR A 286 5.82 12.30 2.86
C THR A 286 4.71 11.29 3.12
N ILE A 287 5.05 10.05 3.50
CA ILE A 287 4.10 8.94 3.74
C ILE A 287 2.91 9.33 4.61
N ALA A 288 3.16 9.90 5.80
CA ALA A 288 2.09 10.30 6.72
C ALA A 288 1.12 11.37 6.16
N GLY A 289 1.52 12.10 5.11
CA GLY A 289 0.74 13.18 4.51
C GLY A 289 -0.45 12.71 3.67
N GLU A 290 -0.48 11.45 3.23
CA GLU A 290 -1.55 10.92 2.37
C GLU A 290 -2.85 10.68 3.14
N ILE A 291 -2.74 10.05 4.30
CA ILE A 291 -3.88 9.62 5.12
C ILE A 291 -4.53 10.74 5.94
N ALA A 292 -3.90 11.92 5.98
CA ALA A 292 -4.37 13.10 6.71
C ALA A 292 -5.49 13.85 5.97
N VAL A 293 -5.74 13.54 4.69
CA VAL A 293 -6.74 14.23 3.87
C VAL A 293 -8.13 13.61 4.11
N PRO A 294 -9.16 14.38 4.50
CA PRO A 294 -10.52 13.86 4.58
C PRO A 294 -10.98 13.30 3.23
N ASN A 295 -11.59 12.11 3.22
CA ASN A 295 -11.92 11.42 1.99
C ASN A 295 -13.44 11.35 1.79
N THR A 296 -13.97 12.19 0.91
CA THR A 296 -15.42 12.26 0.61
C THR A 296 -15.88 11.20 -0.39
N PHE A 297 -15.05 10.20 -0.69
CA PHE A 297 -15.38 9.10 -1.59
C PHE A 297 -16.65 8.37 -1.15
N CYS A 298 -17.50 8.04 -2.11
CA CYS A 298 -18.81 7.41 -1.91
C CYS A 298 -18.90 5.99 -2.47
N GLY A 299 -17.81 5.46 -3.03
CA GLY A 299 -17.77 4.09 -3.52
C GLY A 299 -17.46 3.10 -2.39
N PRO A 300 -17.61 1.79 -2.64
CA PRO A 300 -17.27 0.74 -1.68
C PRO A 300 -15.80 0.83 -1.26
N VAL A 301 -15.54 0.69 0.04
CA VAL A 301 -14.19 0.66 0.63
C VAL A 301 -14.02 -0.64 1.40
N LEU A 302 -13.04 -1.46 1.01
CA LEU A 302 -12.54 -2.57 1.81
C LEU A 302 -11.21 -2.18 2.42
N VAL A 303 -11.08 -2.37 3.73
CA VAL A 303 -9.80 -2.39 4.44
C VAL A 303 -9.52 -3.83 4.85
N ILE A 304 -8.45 -4.43 4.33
CA ILE A 304 -8.07 -5.80 4.66
C ILE A 304 -6.62 -5.84 5.12
N THR A 305 -6.35 -6.46 6.25
CA THR A 305 -4.98 -6.50 6.80
C THR A 305 -4.72 -7.81 7.53
N GLY A 306 -3.44 -8.13 7.77
CA GLY A 306 -3.09 -9.28 8.59
C GLY A 306 -3.26 -8.96 10.07
N GLU A 307 -3.68 -9.94 10.86
CA GLU A 307 -3.79 -9.80 12.33
C GLU A 307 -2.49 -9.31 12.97
N ARG A 308 -1.34 -9.68 12.40
CA ARG A 308 0.02 -9.42 12.90
C ARG A 308 0.75 -8.34 12.10
N ASP A 309 0.02 -7.47 11.39
CA ASP A 309 0.59 -6.35 10.64
C ASP A 309 1.38 -5.40 11.55
N VAL A 310 2.68 -5.24 11.28
CA VAL A 310 3.55 -4.34 12.05
C VAL A 310 3.38 -2.88 11.63
N PRO A 311 3.51 -2.49 10.34
CA PRO A 311 3.51 -1.08 9.97
C PRO A 311 2.23 -0.30 10.35
N TYR A 312 1.06 -0.94 10.33
CA TYR A 312 -0.22 -0.28 10.55
C TYR A 312 -0.97 -0.71 11.83
N CYS A 313 -0.50 -1.74 12.52
CA CYS A 313 -1.11 -2.21 13.78
C CYS A 313 -0.10 -2.54 14.89
N GLY A 314 1.20 -2.39 14.66
CA GLY A 314 2.23 -2.69 15.66
C GLY A 314 2.37 -4.18 15.98
N GLY A 315 1.84 -5.06 15.12
CA GLY A 315 1.90 -6.52 15.26
C GLY A 315 0.67 -7.16 15.91
N ASP A 316 -0.37 -6.38 16.23
CA ASP A 316 -1.66 -6.85 16.73
C ASP A 316 -2.81 -5.90 16.33
N CYS A 317 -3.48 -6.19 15.21
CA CYS A 317 -4.59 -5.38 14.70
C CYS A 317 -5.86 -5.47 15.57
N LEU A 318 -5.97 -6.46 16.46
CA LEU A 318 -7.10 -6.61 17.38
C LEU A 318 -6.92 -5.77 18.65
N ALA A 319 -5.72 -5.23 18.90
CA ALA A 319 -5.40 -4.39 20.06
C ALA A 319 -5.97 -2.96 19.95
N ALA A 320 -7.31 -2.83 19.89
CA ALA A 320 -8.01 -1.56 19.73
C ALA A 320 -8.43 -0.88 21.05
N ALA A 321 -7.81 -1.26 22.17
CA ALA A 321 -8.14 -0.68 23.47
C ALA A 321 -7.97 0.85 23.45
N GLY A 322 -9.05 1.58 23.78
CA GLY A 322 -9.05 3.04 23.85
C GLY A 322 -9.29 3.76 22.52
N THR A 323 -9.51 3.05 21.40
CA THR A 323 -9.85 3.66 20.11
C THR A 323 -11.34 3.90 19.92
N GLY A 324 -12.20 3.15 20.65
CA GLY A 324 -13.66 3.17 20.45
C GLY A 324 -14.15 2.21 19.35
N TYR A 325 -13.25 1.42 18.76
CA TYR A 325 -13.53 0.46 17.70
C TYR A 325 -13.15 -0.97 18.12
N ASP A 326 -13.71 -1.97 17.45
CA ASP A 326 -13.45 -3.39 17.72
C ASP A 326 -12.03 -3.82 17.31
N ASN A 327 -11.40 -3.11 16.38
CA ASN A 327 -10.05 -3.37 15.87
C ASN A 327 -9.41 -2.07 15.33
N ILE A 328 -8.09 -2.05 15.16
CA ILE A 328 -7.34 -0.87 14.71
C ILE A 328 -7.78 -0.42 13.29
N PRO A 329 -7.94 -1.32 12.30
CA PRO A 329 -8.39 -0.95 10.95
C PRO A 329 -9.79 -0.33 10.89
N ALA A 330 -10.71 -0.69 11.78
CA ALA A 330 -12.06 -0.11 11.82
C ALA A 330 -12.08 1.41 12.07
N LYS A 331 -11.02 1.96 12.67
CA LYS A 331 -10.85 3.42 12.80
C LYS A 331 -10.72 4.12 11.44
N VAL A 332 -10.41 3.40 10.36
CA VAL A 332 -10.42 3.96 9.01
C VAL A 332 -11.79 4.54 8.65
N GLN A 333 -12.90 4.17 9.31
CA GLN A 333 -14.21 4.78 9.10
C GLN A 333 -14.21 6.31 9.32
N GLU A 334 -13.37 6.83 10.24
CA GLU A 334 -13.41 8.24 10.70
C GLU A 334 -13.21 9.30 9.60
N GLY A 335 -12.56 8.98 8.50
CA GLY A 335 -12.45 9.92 7.38
C GLY A 335 -12.94 9.36 6.07
N PHE A 336 -13.87 8.40 6.11
CA PHE A 336 -14.81 8.13 5.03
C PHE A 336 -16.21 8.53 5.51
N PRO A 337 -16.53 9.83 5.64
CA PRO A 337 -17.83 10.28 6.14
C PRO A 337 -18.99 10.00 5.17
N ASN A 338 -18.70 9.62 3.91
CA ASN A 338 -19.70 9.46 2.84
C ASN A 338 -19.85 8.02 2.35
N THR A 339 -19.29 7.05 3.07
CA THR A 339 -19.53 5.63 2.85
C THR A 339 -19.22 4.84 4.11
N GLU A 340 -19.92 3.73 4.30
CA GLU A 340 -19.50 2.71 5.26
C GLU A 340 -18.32 1.92 4.68
N ILE A 341 -17.35 1.58 5.52
CA ILE A 341 -16.23 0.71 5.15
C ILE A 341 -16.53 -0.73 5.54
N THR A 342 -15.98 -1.68 4.78
CA THR A 342 -15.86 -3.08 5.20
C THR A 342 -14.46 -3.30 5.73
N VAL A 343 -14.34 -4.03 6.85
CA VAL A 343 -13.06 -4.40 7.44
C VAL A 343 -12.93 -5.91 7.46
N ASP A 344 -11.78 -6.43 7.03
CA ASP A 344 -11.42 -7.83 7.15
C ASP A 344 -10.01 -7.99 7.76
N ILE A 345 -9.84 -8.98 8.63
CA ILE A 345 -8.58 -9.25 9.32
C ILE A 345 -8.21 -10.71 9.08
N VAL A 346 -7.13 -10.92 8.34
CA VAL A 346 -6.64 -12.25 7.98
C VAL A 346 -5.88 -12.83 9.15
N ALA A 347 -6.44 -13.88 9.75
CA ALA A 347 -5.95 -14.46 11.00
C ALA A 347 -4.50 -14.96 10.88
N GLY A 348 -3.68 -14.60 11.87
CA GLY A 348 -2.26 -14.96 11.92
C GLY A 348 -1.36 -14.36 10.83
N ALA A 349 -1.91 -13.61 9.88
CA ALA A 349 -1.15 -13.08 8.75
C ALA A 349 -0.36 -11.80 9.11
N GLY A 350 0.74 -11.58 8.42
CA GLY A 350 1.58 -10.37 8.52
C GLY A 350 1.12 -9.25 7.59
N HIS A 351 2.05 -8.36 7.26
CA HIS A 351 1.77 -7.20 6.41
C HIS A 351 1.73 -7.60 4.92
N GLY A 352 2.67 -8.43 4.46
CA GLY A 352 2.78 -8.89 3.07
C GLY A 352 1.77 -9.97 2.72
N LEU A 353 0.49 -9.61 2.60
CA LEU A 353 -0.62 -10.57 2.44
C LEU A 353 -0.50 -11.51 1.23
N ASN A 354 0.10 -11.07 0.13
CA ASN A 354 0.33 -11.92 -1.04
C ASN A 354 1.46 -12.95 -0.81
N PHE A 355 2.28 -12.79 0.23
CA PHE A 355 3.53 -13.53 0.45
C PHE A 355 3.41 -14.61 1.54
N GLU A 356 2.22 -14.83 2.07
CA GLU A 356 1.97 -15.79 3.14
C GLU A 356 1.00 -16.91 2.74
N TYR A 357 0.98 -18.01 3.49
CA TYR A 357 0.09 -19.16 3.22
C TYR A 357 -1.40 -18.78 3.19
N SER A 358 -1.78 -17.69 3.84
CA SER A 358 -3.14 -17.15 3.91
C SER A 358 -3.55 -16.28 2.71
N HIS A 359 -2.67 -16.08 1.71
CA HIS A 359 -3.03 -15.33 0.50
C HIS A 359 -4.34 -15.79 -0.17
N PRO A 360 -4.74 -17.09 -0.22
CA PRO A 360 -6.01 -17.46 -0.84
C PRO A 360 -7.22 -16.91 -0.09
N GLU A 361 -7.13 -16.77 1.25
CA GLU A 361 -8.17 -16.14 2.08
C GLU A 361 -8.26 -14.65 1.76
N THR A 362 -7.11 -13.96 1.73
CA THR A 362 -7.03 -12.55 1.31
C THR A 362 -7.70 -12.34 -0.04
N TYR A 363 -7.34 -13.15 -1.03
CA TYR A 363 -7.83 -13.01 -2.41
C TYR A 363 -9.34 -13.26 -2.47
N SER A 364 -9.80 -14.33 -1.80
CA SER A 364 -11.22 -14.66 -1.70
C SER A 364 -12.04 -13.53 -1.08
N SER A 365 -11.56 -12.92 0.01
CA SER A 365 -12.24 -11.80 0.65
C SER A 365 -12.34 -10.58 -0.26
N ILE A 366 -11.24 -10.25 -0.96
CA ILE A 366 -11.24 -9.14 -1.92
C ILE A 366 -12.25 -9.39 -3.04
N PHE A 367 -12.22 -10.57 -3.69
CA PHE A 367 -13.14 -10.87 -4.79
C PHE A 367 -14.60 -10.96 -4.35
N SER A 368 -14.86 -11.49 -3.16
CA SER A 368 -16.22 -11.54 -2.59
C SER A 368 -16.74 -10.13 -2.33
N PHE A 369 -15.93 -9.28 -1.70
CA PHE A 369 -16.28 -7.87 -1.49
C PHE A 369 -16.59 -7.15 -2.80
N LEU A 370 -15.75 -7.31 -3.83
CA LEU A 370 -15.99 -6.69 -5.13
C LEU A 370 -17.29 -7.20 -5.75
N SER A 371 -17.52 -8.50 -5.76
CA SER A 371 -18.75 -9.11 -6.28
C SER A 371 -20.00 -8.59 -5.53
N ASP A 372 -19.98 -8.62 -4.20
CA ASP A 372 -21.10 -8.23 -3.35
C ASP A 372 -21.48 -6.75 -3.49
N ASN A 373 -20.50 -5.92 -3.89
CA ASN A 373 -20.71 -4.50 -4.14
C ASN A 373 -20.95 -4.16 -5.61
N GLY A 374 -21.25 -5.16 -6.46
CA GLY A 374 -21.55 -4.93 -7.88
C GLY A 374 -20.32 -4.51 -8.70
N LEU A 375 -19.12 -4.81 -8.22
CA LEU A 375 -17.83 -4.59 -8.88
C LEU A 375 -17.22 -5.92 -9.38
N GLY A 376 -18.05 -6.93 -9.64
CA GLY A 376 -17.67 -8.18 -10.29
C GLY A 376 -17.22 -7.99 -11.74
N ALA A 377 -16.45 -8.93 -12.30
CA ALA A 377 -15.83 -8.79 -13.63
C ALA A 377 -16.78 -8.40 -14.77
N ASP A 378 -18.00 -8.97 -14.76
CA ASP A 378 -19.03 -8.74 -15.78
C ASP A 378 -19.94 -7.54 -15.49
N SER A 379 -19.75 -6.82 -14.38
CA SER A 379 -20.62 -5.71 -13.98
C SER A 379 -20.69 -4.60 -15.03
N GLU A 380 -21.91 -4.19 -15.41
CA GLU A 380 -22.18 -3.17 -16.43
C GLU A 380 -22.14 -1.71 -15.90
N GLY A 381 -21.45 -1.49 -14.77
CA GLY A 381 -21.32 -0.19 -14.11
C GLY A 381 -22.02 -0.11 -12.76
N ILE A 382 -21.59 0.84 -11.92
CA ILE A 382 -22.11 1.06 -10.57
C ILE A 382 -22.66 2.47 -10.41
N SER A 383 -23.78 2.61 -9.70
CA SER A 383 -24.22 3.90 -9.17
C SER A 383 -23.60 4.09 -7.80
N LYS A 384 -22.68 5.05 -7.66
CA LYS A 384 -22.15 5.46 -6.35
C LYS A 384 -23.25 6.19 -5.59
N ASN A 385 -23.80 5.56 -4.57
CA ASN A 385 -24.78 6.20 -3.70
C ASN A 385 -24.08 6.56 -2.40
N CYS A 386 -23.73 7.84 -2.21
CA CYS A 386 -23.19 8.30 -0.94
C CYS A 386 -24.15 7.91 0.19
N GLN A 387 -23.63 7.18 1.18
CA GLN A 387 -24.33 6.88 2.41
C GLN A 387 -23.58 7.59 3.54
N PRO A 388 -24.26 8.15 4.57
CA PRO A 388 -23.52 8.62 5.73
C PRO A 388 -22.66 7.47 6.25
N GLY A 389 -21.34 7.68 6.35
CA GLY A 389 -20.49 6.76 7.10
C GLY A 389 -20.83 6.91 8.58
N SER A 390 -20.91 5.82 9.34
CA SER A 390 -21.31 5.85 10.74
C SER A 390 -20.20 6.45 11.60
N ALA A 391 -20.07 7.78 11.59
CA ALA A 391 -19.23 8.51 12.53
C ALA A 391 -19.97 8.80 13.86
N ASP A 392 -21.27 8.54 13.94
CA ASP A 392 -22.10 8.86 15.10
C ASP A 392 -22.50 7.62 15.91
N GLN A 393 -21.57 7.10 16.71
CA GLN A 393 -21.90 6.38 17.95
C GLN A 393 -21.02 6.87 19.10
N ASN A 394 -21.12 8.16 19.45
CA ASN A 394 -20.92 8.67 20.82
C ASN A 394 -21.23 10.18 20.89
N GLU A 395 -22.49 10.55 20.65
CA GLU A 395 -23.02 11.82 21.14
C GLU A 395 -23.79 11.59 22.45
N ASP A 396 -23.13 11.88 23.57
CA ASP A 396 -23.82 12.30 24.79
C ASP A 396 -23.01 13.43 25.46
N GLY A 397 -23.39 14.68 25.16
CA GLY A 397 -23.37 15.75 26.17
C GLY A 397 -22.45 16.96 26.00
N LYS A 398 -22.96 17.99 25.30
CA LYS A 398 -22.85 19.45 25.59
C LYS A 398 -21.51 20.18 25.37
N GLY A 399 -21.43 20.88 24.22
CA GLY A 399 -21.42 22.35 24.12
C GLY A 399 -20.17 23.14 24.56
N HIS A 400 -19.44 23.69 23.59
CA HIS A 400 -19.28 25.13 23.31
C HIS A 400 -18.19 25.33 22.24
N GLY A 401 -18.51 26.05 21.16
CA GLY A 401 -17.58 26.29 20.05
C GLY A 401 -16.43 27.23 20.41
N GLN A 402 -15.26 26.98 19.82
CA GLN A 402 -14.23 27.96 19.48
C GLN A 402 -13.17 27.33 18.54
N GLY A 403 -12.90 28.02 17.42
CA GLY A 403 -11.62 28.10 16.69
C GLY A 403 -10.91 26.82 16.23
N TRP A 404 -10.96 26.53 14.93
CA TRP A 404 -10.09 25.54 14.29
C TRP A 404 -8.69 26.13 14.07
N GLY A 405 -7.72 25.57 14.78
CA GLY A 405 -6.29 25.80 14.64
C GLY A 405 -5.55 25.05 15.74
N HIS A 406 -4.42 24.44 15.36
CA HIS A 406 -3.38 23.78 16.18
C HIS A 406 -3.21 22.27 15.97
N GLY A 407 -1.93 21.91 15.80
CA GLY A 407 -1.43 20.61 15.41
C GLY A 407 -1.70 19.51 16.42
N TRP A 408 -1.76 18.29 15.90
CA TRP A 408 -1.96 17.08 16.66
C TRP A 408 -0.62 16.57 17.18
N GLY A 409 -0.37 16.83 18.46
CA GLY A 409 0.69 16.19 19.24
C GLY A 409 0.21 15.93 20.65
N GLY A 410 0.53 14.76 21.21
CA GLY A 410 0.50 14.51 22.65
C GLY A 410 -0.25 13.25 23.09
N TRP A 411 0.52 12.23 23.49
CA TRP A 411 0.04 11.10 24.30
C TRP A 411 -0.28 11.53 25.74
N PRO A 412 -1.22 10.87 26.43
CA PRO A 412 -1.54 11.20 27.82
C PRO A 412 -0.50 10.64 28.80
N GLY A 413 0.21 11.54 29.48
CA GLY A 413 1.08 11.23 30.60
C GLY A 413 0.27 10.94 31.88
N HIS A 414 0.56 9.80 32.51
CA HIS A 414 0.11 9.50 33.87
C HIS A 414 0.90 10.34 34.90
N HIS A 415 0.26 11.33 35.53
CA HIS A 415 0.61 11.81 36.87
C HIS A 415 -0.10 10.92 37.91
N GLY A 416 0.41 10.60 39.10
CA GLY A 416 1.65 10.93 39.79
C GLY A 416 1.52 10.43 41.23
N GLY A 417 2.62 9.96 41.82
CA GLY A 417 2.71 9.57 43.24
C GLY A 417 3.97 10.14 43.86
N LYS A 418 3.80 11.07 44.80
CA LYS A 418 4.85 11.85 45.49
C LYS A 418 5.72 10.99 46.42
N GLY A 419 7.02 11.31 46.50
CA GLY A 419 7.87 10.79 47.59
C GLY A 419 9.34 11.24 47.61
N GLY A 420 9.61 12.48 48.04
CA GLY A 420 10.78 12.87 48.87
C GLY A 420 12.21 12.90 48.27
N PRO A 421 13.09 13.85 48.70
CA PRO A 421 14.43 14.01 48.14
C PRO A 421 15.49 13.20 48.91
N TRP A 422 16.42 12.56 48.21
CA TRP A 422 17.67 12.06 48.81
C TRP A 422 18.88 12.36 47.93
N SER A 423 19.98 12.62 48.64
CA SER A 423 21.16 13.36 48.22
C SER A 423 22.20 12.56 47.45
N PHE A 424 23.02 13.31 46.72
CA PHE A 424 24.30 12.91 46.13
C PHE A 424 25.28 12.29 47.14
N LYS A 425 25.76 11.08 46.84
CA LYS A 425 27.13 10.55 47.00
C LYS A 425 27.26 9.45 45.92
N GLY A 426 28.06 9.58 44.87
CA GLY A 426 29.51 9.64 44.88
C GLY A 426 30.08 8.23 45.09
N PHE A 427 30.53 7.55 44.02
CA PHE A 427 31.71 6.67 44.02
C PHE A 427 32.10 6.31 42.58
N GLN A 428 33.34 6.63 42.22
CA GLN A 428 34.09 6.04 41.11
C GLN A 428 34.58 4.65 41.52
N ALA A 429 34.52 3.71 40.58
CA ALA A 429 35.60 2.76 40.25
C ALA A 429 35.31 2.22 38.85
#